data_AF-A0A1X1Q6I7-F1
#
_entry.id   AF-A0A1X1Q6I7-F1
#
_cell.length_a   1.000
_cell.length_b   1.000
_cell.length_c   1.000
_cell.angle_alpha   90.00
_cell.angle_beta   90.00
_cell.angle_gamma   90.00
#
_symmetry.space_group_name_H-M   'P 1'
#
loop_
_entity.id
_entity.type
_entity.pdbx_description
1 polymer ?
#
loop_
_entity_poly.entity_id
_entity_poly.type
_entity_poly.pdbx_seq_one_letter_code
_entity_poly.pdbx_strand_id
1 'polypeptide(L)' 'MIRGGRVKDLPGVRYHIVRGSLDTAGVQDRAQGRSKYGAKRAKAKKA' A
#
# COMPACT_ATOMS: atom_id res chain seq x y z
N MET A 1 3.33 -5.58 9.07
CA MET A 1 3.25 -4.37 9.93
C MET A 1 1.85 -3.77 9.87
N ILE A 2 1.32 -3.31 11.00
CA ILE A 2 -0.04 -2.75 11.12
C ILE A 2 0.04 -1.23 11.33
N ARG A 3 -0.88 -0.47 10.73
CA ARG A 3 -1.09 0.96 11.01
C ARG A 3 -2.51 1.22 11.51
N GLY A 4 -2.67 2.30 12.29
CA GLY A 4 -3.99 2.78 12.68
C GLY A 4 -4.84 3.22 11.48
N GLY A 5 -6.16 3.05 11.62
CA GLY A 5 -7.15 3.54 10.65
C GLY A 5 -8.31 2.56 10.54
N ARG A 6 -9.53 3.08 10.76
CA ARG A 6 -10.76 2.30 10.71
C ARG A 6 -11.32 2.27 9.29
N VAL A 7 -11.81 1.12 8.87
CA VAL A 7 -12.71 1.03 7.70
C VAL A 7 -14.09 1.49 8.15
N LYS A 8 -14.59 2.59 7.56
CA LYS A 8 -15.84 3.24 7.96
C LYS A 8 -17.02 2.24 7.95
N ASP A 9 -17.09 1.45 6.89
CA ASP A 9 -18.24 0.62 6.56
C ASP A 9 -18.27 -0.72 7.30
N LEU A 10 -17.17 -1.12 7.92
CA LEU A 10 -17.05 -2.42 8.59
C LEU A 10 -16.88 -2.24 10.11
N PRO A 11 -17.84 -2.71 10.93
CA PRO A 11 -17.67 -2.75 12.37
C PRO A 11 -16.58 -3.78 12.74
N GLY A 12 -15.68 -3.40 13.64
CA GLY A 12 -14.58 -4.26 14.12
C GLY A 12 -13.26 -4.12 13.33
N VAL A 13 -13.27 -3.59 12.11
CA VAL A 13 -12.04 -3.39 11.31
C VAL A 13 -11.41 -2.04 11.61
N ARG A 14 -10.55 -2.01 12.64
CA ARG A 14 -9.95 -0.78 13.20
C ARG A 14 -8.53 -0.47 12.70
N TYR A 15 -7.94 -1.36 11.93
CA TYR A 15 -6.55 -1.27 11.50
C TYR A 15 -6.37 -1.59 10.02
N HIS A 16 -5.31 -1.05 9.44
CA HIS A 16 -4.88 -1.37 8.08
C HIS A 16 -3.51 -2.03 8.08
N ILE A 17 -3.29 -2.90 7.11
CA ILE A 17 -1.98 -3.49 6.83
C ILE A 17 -1.13 -2.48 6.05
N VAL A 18 0.12 -2.29 6.45
CA VAL A 18 1.09 -1.53 5.66
C VAL A 18 1.60 -2.42 4.54
N ARG A 19 1.42 -1.99 3.29
CA ARG A 19 1.83 -2.74 2.08
C ARG A 19 3.30 -2.46 1.76
N GLY A 20 4.02 -3.47 1.27
CA GLY A 20 5.44 -3.38 0.95
C GLY A 20 6.36 -3.44 2.19
N SER A 21 5.86 -3.98 3.30
CA SER A 21 6.59 -4.15 4.57
C SER A 21 6.46 -5.60 5.06
N LEU A 22 7.58 -6.17 5.54
CA LEU A 22 7.71 -7.60 5.88
C LEU A 22 7.25 -8.47 4.69
N ASP A 23 6.43 -9.47 4.94
CA ASP A 23 5.97 -10.45 3.94
C ASP A 23 4.86 -9.91 3.03
N THR A 24 4.39 -8.68 3.24
CA THR A 24 3.26 -8.14 2.49
C THR A 24 3.75 -7.40 1.23
N ALA A 25 3.37 -7.91 0.07
CA ALA A 25 3.74 -7.33 -1.22
C ALA A 25 3.13 -5.92 -1.43
N GLY A 26 3.75 -5.12 -2.29
CA GLY A 26 3.14 -3.89 -2.82
C GLY A 26 2.03 -4.17 -3.84
N VAL A 27 1.37 -3.12 -4.32
CA VAL A 27 0.46 -3.22 -5.48
C VAL A 27 1.27 -3.05 -6.77
N GLN A 28 1.10 -3.96 -7.72
CA GLN A 28 1.76 -3.89 -9.03
C GLN A 28 1.18 -2.74 -9.87
N ASP A 29 2.03 -2.10 -10.68
CA ASP A 29 1.68 -1.06 -11.66
C ASP A 29 0.92 0.17 -11.13
N ARG A 30 0.95 0.39 -9.81
CA ARG A 30 0.30 1.55 -9.19
C ARG A 30 1.11 2.82 -9.44
N ALA A 31 0.68 3.62 -10.42
CA ALA A 31 1.34 4.88 -10.78
C ALA A 31 1.10 6.03 -9.78
N GLN A 32 -0.12 6.12 -9.21
CA GLN A 32 -0.54 7.20 -8.31
C GLN A 32 -0.73 6.71 -6.86
N GLY A 33 -0.37 7.55 -5.88
CA GLY A 33 -0.48 7.20 -4.45
C GLY A 33 0.39 6.00 -4.04
N ARG A 34 1.48 5.76 -4.78
CA ARG A 34 2.35 4.58 -4.67
C ARG A 34 2.91 4.33 -3.27
N SER A 35 3.16 5.39 -2.50
CA SER A 35 3.66 5.31 -1.12
C SER A 35 2.68 4.63 -0.17
N LYS A 36 1.37 4.82 -0.36
CA LYS A 36 0.34 4.18 0.48
C LYS A 36 0.22 2.68 0.21
N TYR A 37 0.54 2.25 -1.02
CA TYR A 37 0.33 0.89 -1.51
C TYR A 37 1.63 0.10 -1.71
N GLY A 38 2.78 0.64 -1.27
CA GLY A 38 4.07 -0.05 -1.35
C GLY A 38 4.58 -0.25 -2.78
N ALA A 39 4.15 0.59 -3.73
CA ALA A 39 4.60 0.51 -5.11
C ALA A 39 5.85 1.36 -5.32
N LYS A 40 6.90 0.78 -5.92
CA LYS A 40 8.12 1.51 -6.27
C LYS A 40 7.87 2.41 -7.48
N ARG A 41 8.61 3.51 -7.57
CA ARG A 41 8.59 4.36 -8.76
C ARG A 41 9.14 3.55 -9.93
N ALA A 42 8.34 3.37 -10.97
CA ALA A 42 8.82 2.82 -12.24
C ALA A 42 10.00 3.68 -12.72
N LYS A 43 11.12 3.02 -13.02
CA LYS A 43 12.22 3.68 -13.72
C LYS A 43 11.73 3.90 -15.15
N ALA A 44 11.64 5.15 -15.58
CA ALA A 44 11.45 5.43 -17.00
C ALA A 44 12.64 4.78 -17.73
N LYS A 45 12.38 3.84 -18.64
CA LYS A 45 13.40 3.48 -19.63
C LYS A 45 13.68 4.78 -20.39
N LYS A 46 14.88 5.33 -20.23
CA LYS A 46 15.36 6.33 -21.19
C LYS A 46 15.32 5.64 -22.55
N ALA A 47 14.52 6.19 -23.47
CA ALA A 47 14.62 5.89 -24.88
C ALA A 47 15.93 6.48 -25.42
#